data_AF-A0A950LWT3-F1
#
_entry.id   AF-A0A950LWT3-F1
#
_cell.length_a   1.000
_cell.length_b   1.000
_cell.length_c   1.000
_cell.angle_alpha   90.00
_cell.angle_beta   90.00
_cell.angle_gamma   90.00
#
_symmetry.space_group_name_H-M   'P 1'
#
loop_
_entity.id
_entity.type
_entity.pdbx_description
1 polymer ?
#
loop_
_entity_poly.entity_id
_entity_poly.type
_entity_poly.pdbx_seq_one_letter_code
_entity_poly.pdbx_strand_id
1 'polypeptide(L)'
;MANESAAGPVGATERWLACEIRDCPNRMPYSGRGAPPKYCGQTVDGLRHTRLTAYRLAQGELTLSATGAAGPVAGRRGKTDEPRPVSMARVTLEALLAEVRELVSAHEGRMAALAERIGAATATATDPDAATAEVSAAHRAARAEIDTAEAERDEAVRHARQADRAAQTAEAAAENALAALEEVQQQREAAVRDRDKLAGTVERLRAELETTTAEWHRGTERLEAASGELAKTVEQLAEVRTELERTREQVAGSRREAHTLAETRDALAGRLEAERGHTAQQRHRAEDAEKAASRAEGTIEHLRGELAAARAANEQHQQQAMQARADLATATAHLAAARDHAAREKAHAAERLADQRQQTETADRLADRLRDELTRLRERHNAELEDARKGTGPPAQRPSTRRTPTSKK
;
A
#
# COMPACT_ATOMS: atom_id res chain seq x y z
N MET A 1 -44.59 37.17 30.76
CA MET A 1 -46.04 36.91 30.82
C MET A 1 -46.31 36.21 32.14
N ALA A 2 -46.31 36.94 33.26
CA ALA A 2 -47.48 37.64 33.79
C ALA A 2 -48.68 36.69 33.87
N ASN A 3 -48.86 36.04 35.02
CA ASN A 3 -50.12 35.40 35.37
C ASN A 3 -50.57 35.99 36.71
N GLU A 4 -51.51 36.93 36.59
CA GLU A 4 -52.12 37.69 37.66
C GLU A 4 -52.95 36.76 38.55
N SER A 5 -52.63 36.77 39.84
CA SER A 5 -53.46 36.16 40.87
C SER A 5 -54.67 37.06 41.15
N ALA A 6 -55.85 36.65 40.69
CA ALA A 6 -57.14 37.25 41.00
C ALA A 6 -57.59 36.81 42.40
N ALA A 7 -57.41 37.68 43.41
CA ALA A 7 -58.07 37.57 44.70
C ALA A 7 -59.47 38.21 44.60
N GLY A 8 -60.50 37.39 44.40
CA GLY A 8 -61.89 37.84 44.48
C GLY A 8 -62.28 38.23 45.92
N PRO A 9 -63.18 39.21 46.12
CA PRO A 9 -63.64 39.59 47.46
C PRO A 9 -64.53 38.49 48.03
N VAL A 10 -64.08 37.86 49.11
CA VAL A 10 -64.89 36.92 49.90
C VAL A 10 -66.07 37.71 50.48
N GLY A 11 -67.27 37.47 49.96
CA GLY A 11 -68.51 38.07 50.44
C GLY A 11 -68.69 37.76 51.93
N ALA A 12 -68.68 38.79 52.77
CA ALA A 12 -68.97 38.67 54.18
C ALA A 12 -70.42 38.15 54.32
N THR A 13 -70.57 36.91 54.81
CA THR A 13 -71.87 36.30 55.06
C THR A 13 -72.60 37.11 56.14
N GLU A 14 -73.67 37.81 55.73
CA GLU A 14 -74.51 38.60 56.63
C GLU A 14 -75.18 37.66 57.65
N ARG A 15 -74.83 37.81 58.93
CA ARG A 15 -75.38 36.99 60.02
C ARG A 15 -76.43 37.80 60.77
N TRP A 16 -77.60 37.21 61.00
CA TRP A 16 -78.69 37.84 61.76
C TRP A 16 -78.59 37.50 63.25
N LEU A 17 -78.37 38.52 64.08
CA LEU A 17 -78.23 38.39 65.54
C LEU A 17 -79.55 38.74 66.23
N ALA A 18 -79.98 37.96 67.22
CA ALA A 18 -81.14 38.30 68.04
C ALA A 18 -80.80 39.37 69.09
N CYS A 19 -81.76 40.22 69.44
CA CYS A 19 -81.59 41.20 70.52
C CYS A 19 -81.50 40.49 71.88
N GLU A 20 -80.54 40.89 72.73
CA GLU A 20 -80.31 40.26 74.05
C GLU A 20 -81.37 40.63 75.13
N ILE A 21 -82.29 41.57 74.86
CA ILE A 21 -83.42 41.86 75.78
C ILE A 21 -84.46 40.74 75.66
N ARG A 22 -84.81 40.15 76.80
CA ARG A 22 -85.73 38.99 76.92
C ARG A 22 -87.06 39.28 76.22
N ASP A 23 -87.54 38.31 75.43
CA ASP A 23 -88.78 38.34 74.65
C ASP A 23 -88.86 39.36 73.50
N CYS A 24 -87.73 39.97 73.09
CA CYS A 24 -87.69 40.83 71.91
C CYS A 24 -87.74 40.00 70.59
N PRO A 25 -88.71 40.23 69.69
CA PRO A 25 -88.79 39.48 68.43
C PRO A 25 -87.79 39.94 67.36
N ASN A 26 -87.07 41.05 67.58
CA ASN A 26 -86.24 41.69 66.55
C ASN A 26 -84.86 41.06 66.40
N ARG A 27 -84.43 40.93 65.13
CA ARG A 27 -83.07 40.51 64.74
C ARG A 27 -82.36 41.64 63.98
N MET A 28 -81.04 41.74 64.15
CA MET A 28 -80.19 42.75 63.50
C MET A 28 -79.26 42.08 62.48
N PRO A 29 -79.10 42.64 61.28
CA PRO A 29 -78.08 42.18 60.34
C PRO A 29 -76.68 42.61 60.82
N TYR A 30 -75.70 41.70 60.74
CA TYR A 30 -74.31 41.96 61.08
C TYR A 30 -73.36 41.44 60.00
N SER A 31 -72.59 42.36 59.41
CA SER A 31 -71.69 42.11 58.26
C SER A 31 -70.22 41.88 58.63
N GLY A 32 -69.90 41.64 59.91
CA GLY A 32 -68.62 41.05 60.31
C GLY A 32 -67.44 42.01 60.52
N ARG A 33 -67.60 43.33 60.47
CA ARG A 33 -66.56 44.29 60.88
C ARG A 33 -66.92 44.95 62.22
N GLY A 34 -66.18 44.62 63.28
CA GLY A 34 -66.30 45.21 64.61
C GLY A 34 -66.81 44.27 65.70
N ALA A 35 -67.25 44.84 66.83
CA ALA A 35 -67.99 44.08 67.84
C ALA A 35 -69.47 44.02 67.44
N PRO A 36 -70.12 42.85 67.45
CA PRO A 36 -71.52 42.73 67.07
C PRO A 36 -72.43 43.54 68.02
N PRO A 37 -73.43 44.27 67.49
CA PRO A 37 -74.38 45.01 68.32
C PRO A 37 -75.25 44.02 69.10
N LYS A 38 -75.44 44.28 70.40
CA LYS A 38 -76.21 43.41 71.33
C LYS A 38 -77.70 43.74 71.42
N TYR A 39 -78.09 44.96 71.07
CA TYR A 39 -79.48 45.46 71.22
C TYR A 39 -79.94 46.15 69.94
N CYS A 40 -81.21 45.95 69.57
CA CYS A 40 -81.76 46.43 68.29
C CYS A 40 -81.98 47.94 68.18
N GLY A 41 -81.90 48.70 69.29
CA GLY A 41 -82.07 50.15 69.29
C GLY A 41 -83.51 50.64 69.07
N GLN A 42 -84.43 49.74 68.72
CA GLN A 42 -85.83 50.02 68.48
C GLN A 42 -86.65 50.02 69.79
N THR A 43 -87.79 50.69 69.77
CA THR A 43 -88.73 50.73 70.90
C THR A 43 -89.72 49.58 70.77
N VAL A 44 -89.69 48.64 71.72
CA VAL A 44 -90.65 47.52 71.82
C VAL A 44 -91.31 47.61 73.20
N ASP A 45 -92.63 47.49 73.25
CA ASP A 45 -93.43 47.62 74.49
C ASP A 45 -93.19 48.92 75.28
N GLY A 46 -92.99 50.03 74.55
CA GLY A 46 -92.78 51.37 75.12
C GLY A 46 -91.36 51.65 75.62
N LEU A 47 -90.44 50.69 75.55
CA LEU A 47 -89.06 50.84 76.00
C LEU A 47 -88.07 50.71 74.84
N ARG A 48 -87.12 51.66 74.74
CA ARG A 48 -86.08 51.62 73.71
C ARG A 48 -85.01 50.60 74.06
N HIS A 49 -84.72 49.66 73.17
CA HIS A 49 -83.78 48.56 73.41
C HIS A 49 -82.32 49.04 73.30
N THR A 50 -81.75 49.47 74.42
CA THR A 50 -80.36 49.93 74.53
C THR A 50 -79.68 49.27 75.72
N ARG A 51 -78.34 49.41 75.80
CA ARG A 51 -77.55 48.89 76.93
C ARG A 51 -78.01 49.44 78.28
N LEU A 52 -78.41 50.72 78.33
CA LEU A 52 -78.88 51.36 79.55
C LEU A 52 -80.22 50.76 80.02
N THR A 53 -81.13 50.51 79.08
CA THR A 53 -82.44 49.91 79.36
C THR A 53 -82.31 48.45 79.79
N ALA A 54 -81.41 47.68 79.15
CA ALA A 54 -81.11 46.31 79.56
C ALA A 54 -80.49 46.24 80.97
N TYR A 55 -79.61 47.19 81.31
CA TYR A 55 -79.04 47.31 82.66
C TYR A 55 -80.12 47.63 83.71
N ARG A 56 -81.02 48.58 83.42
CA ARG A 56 -82.13 48.92 84.34
C ARG A 56 -83.16 47.80 84.50
N LEU A 57 -83.42 47.03 83.44
CA LEU A 57 -84.23 45.80 83.52
C LEU A 57 -83.56 44.73 84.38
N ALA A 58 -82.25 44.54 84.24
CA ALA A 58 -81.49 43.59 85.07
C ALA A 58 -81.41 44.02 86.54
N GLN A 59 -81.43 45.32 86.84
CA GLN A 59 -81.46 45.85 88.20
C GLN A 59 -82.87 45.95 88.80
N GLY A 60 -83.92 45.62 88.03
CA GLY A 60 -85.32 45.70 88.50
C GLY A 60 -85.86 47.12 88.67
N GLU A 61 -85.12 48.16 88.25
CA GLU A 61 -85.57 49.56 88.26
C GLU A 61 -86.64 49.85 87.20
N LEU A 62 -86.74 48.97 86.21
CA LEU A 62 -87.77 48.99 85.17
C LEU A 62 -88.42 47.61 85.11
N THR A 63 -89.71 47.55 85.44
CA THR A 63 -90.53 46.35 85.26
C THR A 63 -91.30 46.47 83.95
N LEU A 64 -91.20 45.44 83.09
CA LEU A 64 -92.04 45.32 81.91
C LEU A 64 -93.49 45.18 82.40
N SER A 65 -94.22 46.29 82.33
CA SER A 65 -95.60 46.34 82.79
C SER A 65 -96.45 45.58 81.79
N ALA A 66 -96.99 44.43 82.22
CA ALA A 66 -98.13 43.82 81.56
C ALA A 66 -99.29 44.81 81.63
N THR A 67 -99.62 45.42 80.49
CA THR A 67 -100.91 46.03 80.17
C THR A 67 -101.69 46.67 81.33
N GLY A 68 -101.60 48.00 81.44
CA GLY A 68 -102.70 48.85 81.92
C GLY A 68 -102.62 49.40 83.34
N ALA A 69 -102.86 50.72 83.44
CA ALA A 69 -103.35 51.52 84.57
C ALA A 69 -102.41 52.63 85.10
N ALA A 70 -102.95 53.85 85.01
CA ALA A 70 -102.53 55.14 85.56
C ALA A 70 -102.43 55.13 87.12
N GLY A 71 -101.81 56.07 87.84
CA GLY A 71 -101.66 57.52 87.69
C GLY A 71 -101.12 58.15 89.01
N PRO A 72 -101.18 59.49 89.21
CA PRO A 72 -100.13 60.27 89.90
C PRO A 72 -100.52 60.98 91.24
N VAL A 73 -99.61 61.85 91.68
CA VAL A 73 -99.44 62.61 92.94
C VAL A 73 -100.41 63.81 93.13
N ALA A 74 -100.72 64.14 94.40
CA ALA A 74 -100.75 65.49 95.03
C ALA A 74 -102.08 66.05 95.60
N GLY A 75 -101.98 66.60 96.83
CA GLY A 75 -102.73 67.78 97.34
C GLY A 75 -104.01 67.50 98.16
N ARG A 76 -104.51 68.29 99.13
CA ARG A 76 -104.05 69.18 100.22
C ARG A 76 -105.31 69.96 100.72
N ARG A 77 -105.65 69.83 102.01
CA ARG A 77 -106.32 70.80 102.94
C ARG A 77 -107.80 71.29 102.78
N GLY A 78 -108.45 71.38 103.96
CA GLY A 78 -109.32 72.49 104.45
C GLY A 78 -110.83 72.26 104.26
N LYS A 79 -111.66 71.91 105.27
CA LYS A 79 -112.09 72.52 106.56
C LYS A 79 -113.21 73.58 106.41
N THR A 80 -114.14 73.54 107.40
CA THR A 80 -115.15 74.51 107.90
C THR A 80 -116.56 74.40 107.33
N ASP A 81 -117.65 74.69 108.04
CA ASP A 81 -118.12 74.68 109.46
C ASP A 81 -119.46 75.44 109.41
N GLU A 82 -120.46 75.08 110.24
CA GLU A 82 -121.38 76.01 110.95
C GLU A 82 -122.51 75.25 111.68
N PRO A 83 -123.18 75.81 112.74
CA PRO A 83 -122.92 77.07 113.47
C PRO A 83 -122.98 76.99 115.03
N ARG A 84 -122.70 78.15 115.69
CA ARG A 84 -123.14 78.67 117.02
C ARG A 84 -122.03 78.85 118.09
N PRO A 85 -122.14 79.79 119.06
CA PRO A 85 -122.65 81.17 119.07
C PRO A 85 -121.56 82.22 119.49
N VAL A 86 -121.96 83.50 119.59
CA VAL A 86 -121.19 84.76 119.44
C VAL A 86 -120.22 85.14 120.60
N SER A 87 -119.70 84.19 121.40
CA SER A 87 -118.67 84.49 122.42
C SER A 87 -117.22 84.19 121.99
N MET A 88 -117.02 83.49 120.86
CA MET A 88 -115.69 83.07 120.37
C MET A 88 -114.97 84.08 119.48
N ALA A 89 -115.63 85.17 119.04
CA ALA A 89 -115.07 86.15 118.09
C ALA A 89 -113.87 86.96 118.66
N ARG A 90 -113.78 87.12 119.98
CA ARG A 90 -112.63 87.79 120.63
C ARG A 90 -111.41 86.87 120.75
N VAL A 91 -111.63 85.59 121.07
CA VAL A 91 -110.56 84.58 121.15
C VAL A 91 -109.99 84.29 119.76
N THR A 92 -110.82 84.32 118.71
CA THR A 92 -110.34 84.16 117.33
C THR A 92 -109.53 85.35 116.83
N LEU A 93 -109.84 86.58 117.24
CA LEU A 93 -109.03 87.75 116.89
C LEU A 93 -107.65 87.70 117.56
N GLU A 94 -107.57 87.29 118.82
CA GLU A 94 -106.29 87.07 119.52
C GLU A 94 -105.49 85.92 118.91
N ALA A 95 -106.16 84.83 118.50
CA ALA A 95 -105.52 83.73 117.78
C ALA A 95 -104.97 84.17 116.41
N LEU A 96 -105.71 84.99 115.66
CA LEU A 96 -105.24 85.54 114.38
C LEU A 96 -104.08 86.53 114.56
N LEU A 97 -104.08 87.34 115.62
CA LEU A 97 -102.95 88.22 115.95
C LEU A 97 -101.71 87.43 116.39
N ALA A 98 -101.88 86.30 117.09
CA ALA A 98 -100.79 85.38 117.42
C ALA A 98 -100.25 84.70 116.16
N GLU A 99 -101.12 84.26 115.25
CA GLU A 99 -100.75 83.65 113.97
C GLU A 99 -100.01 84.63 113.05
N VAL A 100 -100.42 85.91 113.00
CA VAL A 100 -99.69 86.94 112.26
C VAL A 100 -98.32 87.21 112.88
N ARG A 101 -98.20 87.25 114.22
CA ARG A 101 -96.91 87.39 114.89
C ARG A 101 -95.99 86.20 114.62
N GLU A 102 -96.53 84.99 114.59
CA GLU A 102 -95.79 83.77 114.27
C GLU A 102 -95.35 83.73 112.80
N LEU A 103 -96.21 84.15 111.87
CA LEU A 103 -95.88 84.27 110.45
C LEU A 103 -94.80 85.32 110.18
N VAL A 104 -94.86 86.47 110.87
CA VAL A 104 -93.84 87.51 110.78
C VAL A 104 -92.52 87.01 111.36
N SER A 105 -92.54 86.39 112.55
CA SER A 105 -91.34 85.79 113.15
C SER A 105 -90.72 84.68 112.28
N ALA A 106 -91.54 83.82 111.67
CA ALA A 106 -91.08 82.80 110.72
C ALA A 106 -90.58 83.39 109.40
N HIS A 107 -91.13 84.53 108.96
CA HIS A 107 -90.63 85.25 107.80
C HIS A 107 -89.30 85.94 108.11
N GLU A 108 -89.18 86.60 109.26
CA GLU A 108 -87.93 87.18 109.76
C GLU A 108 -86.84 86.12 109.91
N GLY A 109 -87.15 84.95 110.48
CA GLY A 109 -86.21 83.82 110.56
C GLY A 109 -85.77 83.29 109.20
N ARG A 110 -86.69 83.21 108.23
CA ARG A 110 -86.35 82.81 106.84
C ARG A 110 -85.54 83.88 106.11
N MET A 111 -85.84 85.15 106.31
CA MET A 111 -85.08 86.27 105.73
C MET A 111 -83.70 86.38 106.37
N ALA A 112 -83.58 86.12 107.67
CA ALA A 112 -82.30 86.02 108.37
C ALA A 112 -81.47 84.84 107.83
N ALA A 113 -82.05 83.65 107.68
CA ALA A 113 -81.37 82.49 107.09
C ALA A 113 -81.00 82.70 105.61
N LEU A 114 -81.84 83.42 104.85
CA LEU A 114 -81.52 83.80 103.47
C LEU A 114 -80.39 84.83 103.45
N ALA A 115 -80.41 85.84 104.33
CA ALA A 115 -79.37 86.84 104.46
C ALA A 115 -78.04 86.21 104.93
N GLU A 116 -78.09 85.20 105.80
CA GLU A 116 -76.93 84.42 106.22
C GLU A 116 -76.38 83.58 105.07
N ARG A 117 -77.25 82.92 104.29
CA ARG A 117 -76.84 82.20 103.07
C ARG A 117 -76.28 83.12 101.99
N ILE A 118 -76.87 84.30 101.80
CA ILE A 118 -76.37 85.32 100.89
C ILE A 118 -75.04 85.85 101.41
N GLY A 119 -74.92 86.09 102.72
CA GLY A 119 -73.69 86.50 103.38
C GLY A 119 -72.58 85.47 103.21
N ALA A 120 -72.87 84.18 103.41
CA ALA A 120 -71.95 83.08 103.21
C ALA A 120 -71.55 82.92 101.73
N ALA A 121 -72.50 82.97 100.80
CA ALA A 121 -72.22 82.91 99.37
C ALA A 121 -71.43 84.12 98.88
N THR A 122 -71.71 85.32 99.41
CA THR A 122 -70.97 86.55 99.11
C THR A 122 -69.58 86.49 99.73
N ALA A 123 -69.43 85.98 100.95
CA ALA A 123 -68.14 85.75 101.58
C ALA A 123 -67.28 84.79 100.73
N THR A 124 -67.83 83.67 100.25
CA THR A 124 -67.11 82.76 99.34
C THR A 124 -66.82 83.39 97.97
N ALA A 125 -67.76 84.15 97.40
CA ALA A 125 -67.59 84.78 96.08
C ALA A 125 -66.66 86.02 96.10
N THR A 126 -66.49 86.64 97.26
CA THR A 126 -65.61 87.82 97.47
C THR A 126 -64.35 87.49 98.25
N ASP A 127 -64.13 86.21 98.58
CA ASP A 127 -62.89 85.74 99.21
C ASP A 127 -61.75 85.75 98.16
N PRO A 128 -60.83 86.74 98.23
CA PRO A 128 -59.74 86.83 97.28
C PRO A 128 -58.74 85.66 97.44
N ASP A 129 -58.66 85.04 98.61
CA ASP A 129 -57.76 83.92 98.88
C ASP A 129 -58.31 82.62 98.26
N ALA A 130 -59.62 82.41 98.30
CA ALA A 130 -60.28 81.32 97.57
C ALA A 130 -60.11 81.47 96.05
N ALA A 131 -60.33 82.66 95.50
CA ALA A 131 -60.15 82.93 94.07
C ALA A 131 -58.69 82.76 93.63
N THR A 132 -57.72 83.23 94.41
CA THR A 132 -56.29 83.03 94.11
C THR A 132 -55.87 81.56 94.24
N ALA A 133 -56.44 80.79 95.17
CA ALA A 133 -56.21 79.36 95.29
C ALA A 133 -56.75 78.58 94.08
N GLU A 134 -57.95 78.91 93.59
CA GLU A 134 -58.55 78.32 92.38
C GLU A 134 -57.73 78.66 91.13
N VAL A 135 -57.36 79.92 90.95
CA VAL A 135 -56.51 80.36 89.82
C VAL A 135 -55.14 79.69 89.89
N SER A 136 -54.53 79.59 91.06
CA SER A 136 -53.25 78.89 91.24
C SER A 136 -53.38 77.39 90.99
N ALA A 137 -54.50 76.77 91.38
CA ALA A 137 -54.78 75.36 91.08
C ALA A 137 -55.00 75.14 89.58
N ALA A 138 -55.75 76.02 88.91
CA ALA A 138 -55.96 76.00 87.47
C ALA A 138 -54.65 76.21 86.69
N HIS A 139 -53.79 77.14 87.13
CA HIS A 139 -52.47 77.33 86.53
C HIS A 139 -51.57 76.10 86.72
N ARG A 140 -51.58 75.46 87.89
CA ARG A 140 -50.84 74.21 88.11
C ARG A 140 -51.38 73.07 87.24
N ALA A 141 -52.70 72.94 87.13
CA ALA A 141 -53.35 71.94 86.28
C ALA A 141 -53.00 72.17 84.79
N ALA A 142 -53.17 73.39 84.29
CA ALA A 142 -52.81 73.75 82.92
C ALA A 142 -51.31 73.55 82.64
N ARG A 143 -50.44 73.85 83.62
CA ARG A 143 -49.01 73.58 83.48
C ARG A 143 -48.72 72.08 83.42
N ALA A 144 -49.35 71.27 84.26
CA ALA A 144 -49.23 69.82 84.22
C ALA A 144 -49.75 69.23 82.89
N GLU A 145 -50.83 69.77 82.34
CA GLU A 145 -51.36 69.38 81.03
C GLU A 145 -50.39 69.74 79.90
N ILE A 146 -49.81 70.96 79.91
CA ILE A 146 -48.79 71.38 78.94
C ILE A 146 -47.56 70.48 79.03
N ASP A 147 -47.05 70.25 80.24
CA ASP A 147 -45.87 69.41 80.44
C ASP A 147 -46.15 67.95 79.99
N THR A 148 -47.37 67.45 80.19
CA THR A 148 -47.81 66.13 79.68
C THR A 148 -47.86 66.12 78.15
N ALA A 149 -48.48 67.13 77.53
CA ALA A 149 -48.57 67.23 76.07
C ALA A 149 -47.19 67.41 75.41
N GLU A 150 -46.28 68.16 76.04
CA GLU A 150 -44.90 68.30 75.60
C GLU A 150 -44.14 66.97 75.71
N ALA A 151 -44.34 66.22 76.80
CA ALA A 151 -43.75 64.89 76.95
C ALA A 151 -44.27 63.89 75.89
N GLU A 152 -45.58 63.87 75.64
CA GLU A 152 -46.21 63.06 74.58
C GLU A 152 -45.71 63.45 73.18
N ARG A 153 -45.59 64.75 72.89
CA ARG A 153 -45.02 65.26 71.63
C ARG A 153 -43.57 64.79 71.47
N ASP A 154 -42.75 64.94 72.51
CA ASP A 154 -41.34 64.57 72.46
C ASP A 154 -41.15 63.05 72.34
N GLU A 155 -42.03 62.25 72.94
CA GLU A 155 -42.11 60.81 72.72
C GLU A 155 -42.51 60.46 71.27
N ALA A 156 -43.54 61.11 70.72
CA ALA A 156 -43.96 60.92 69.33
C ALA A 156 -42.84 61.29 68.34
N VAL A 157 -42.12 62.39 68.57
CA VAL A 157 -40.96 62.79 67.75
C VAL A 157 -39.81 61.78 67.87
N ARG A 158 -39.55 61.23 69.07
CA ARG A 158 -38.55 60.17 69.25
C ARG A 158 -38.94 58.91 68.48
N HIS A 159 -40.20 58.48 68.56
CA HIS A 159 -40.71 57.34 67.81
C HIS A 159 -40.64 57.54 66.30
N ALA A 160 -41.02 58.73 65.80
CA ALA A 160 -40.91 59.06 64.38
C ALA A 160 -39.45 58.98 63.90
N ARG A 161 -38.51 59.59 64.63
CA ARG A 161 -37.07 59.51 64.30
C ARG A 161 -36.52 58.09 64.34
N GLN A 162 -36.99 57.26 65.28
CA GLN A 162 -36.60 55.85 65.34
C GLN A 162 -37.14 55.07 64.14
N ALA A 163 -38.39 55.32 63.75
CA ALA A 163 -39.00 54.73 62.57
C ALA A 163 -38.29 55.16 61.27
N ASP A 164 -37.92 56.44 61.14
CA ASP A 164 -37.17 56.96 59.99
C ASP A 164 -35.79 56.29 59.88
N ARG A 165 -35.07 56.15 61.00
CA ARG A 165 -33.78 55.43 61.02
C ARG A 165 -33.96 53.97 60.66
N ALA A 166 -34.99 53.30 61.17
CA ALA A 166 -35.29 51.92 60.83
C ALA A 166 -35.61 51.77 59.33
N ALA A 167 -36.38 52.69 58.76
CA ALA A 167 -36.68 52.74 57.33
C ALA A 167 -35.41 52.94 56.49
N GLN A 168 -34.55 53.91 56.84
CA GLN A 168 -33.27 54.14 56.16
C GLN A 168 -32.35 52.91 56.21
N THR A 169 -32.28 52.22 57.38
CA THR A 169 -31.49 50.99 57.48
C THR A 169 -32.08 49.86 56.65
N ALA A 170 -33.41 49.76 56.53
CA ALA A 170 -34.08 48.76 55.71
C ALA A 170 -33.87 49.04 54.21
N GLU A 171 -33.94 50.31 53.80
CA GLU A 171 -33.66 50.73 52.43
C GLU A 171 -32.20 50.44 52.03
N ALA A 172 -31.23 50.82 52.87
CA ALA A 172 -29.83 50.49 52.64
C ALA A 172 -29.58 48.97 52.61
N ALA A 173 -30.27 48.18 53.45
CA ALA A 173 -30.18 46.73 53.41
C ALA A 173 -30.78 46.15 52.11
N ALA A 174 -31.88 46.72 51.62
CA ALA A 174 -32.50 46.32 50.35
C ALA A 174 -31.60 46.66 49.14
N GLU A 175 -31.00 47.85 49.11
CA GLU A 175 -30.04 48.25 48.08
C GLU A 175 -28.82 47.33 48.06
N ASN A 176 -28.24 47.02 49.22
CA ASN A 176 -27.13 46.07 49.33
C ASN A 176 -27.52 44.66 48.85
N ALA A 177 -28.74 44.21 49.17
CA ALA A 177 -29.23 42.91 48.70
C ALA A 177 -29.43 42.88 47.18
N LEU A 178 -29.92 43.97 46.58
CA LEU A 178 -30.04 44.11 45.12
C LEU A 178 -28.66 44.12 44.45
N ALA A 179 -27.70 44.89 44.97
CA ALA A 179 -26.34 44.91 44.46
C ALA A 179 -25.66 43.52 44.52
N ALA A 180 -25.86 42.79 45.62
CA ALA A 180 -25.35 41.42 45.76
C ALA A 180 -26.02 40.45 44.76
N LEU A 181 -27.32 40.59 44.50
CA LEU A 181 -28.01 39.79 43.48
C LEU A 181 -27.51 40.09 42.07
N GLU A 182 -27.27 41.36 41.74
CA GLU A 182 -26.69 41.77 40.46
C GLU A 182 -25.27 41.20 40.28
N GLU A 183 -24.43 41.24 41.33
CA GLU A 183 -23.09 40.65 41.29
C GLU A 183 -23.14 39.14 41.03
N VAL A 184 -24.02 38.41 41.74
CA VAL A 184 -24.22 36.96 41.53
C VAL A 184 -24.72 36.66 40.12
N GLN A 185 -25.61 37.50 39.57
CA GLN A 185 -26.09 37.36 38.19
C GLN A 185 -24.95 37.56 37.18
N GLN A 186 -24.12 38.60 37.36
CA GLN A 186 -22.96 38.85 36.51
C GLN A 186 -21.94 37.70 36.58
N GLN A 187 -21.66 37.17 37.78
CA GLN A 187 -20.80 36.01 37.97
C GLN A 187 -21.36 34.77 37.27
N ARG A 188 -22.67 34.53 37.36
CA ARG A 188 -23.35 33.42 36.67
C ARG A 188 -23.26 33.56 35.16
N GLU A 189 -23.50 34.75 34.61
CA GLU A 189 -23.37 35.02 33.18
C GLU A 189 -21.92 34.88 32.69
N ALA A 190 -20.93 35.29 33.49
CA ALA A 190 -19.52 35.04 33.21
C ALA A 190 -19.22 33.54 33.17
N ALA A 191 -19.67 32.78 34.18
CA ALA A 191 -19.48 31.33 34.24
C ALA A 191 -20.15 30.59 33.07
N VAL A 192 -21.35 31.03 32.63
CA VAL A 192 -22.01 30.48 31.45
C VAL A 192 -21.20 30.78 30.18
N ARG A 193 -20.72 32.02 30.00
CA ARG A 193 -19.87 32.38 28.86
C ARG A 193 -18.59 31.56 28.82
N ASP A 194 -17.95 31.34 29.95
CA ASP A 194 -16.72 30.56 30.03
C ASP A 194 -16.96 29.07 29.80
N ARG A 195 -18.07 28.51 30.32
CA ARG A 195 -18.51 27.16 29.98
C ARG A 195 -18.76 27.00 28.48
N ASP A 196 -19.43 27.96 27.85
CA ASP A 196 -19.75 27.89 26.42
C ASP A 196 -18.49 28.03 25.55
N LYS A 197 -17.52 28.86 25.96
CA LYS A 197 -16.18 28.90 25.34
C LYS A 197 -15.47 27.55 25.46
N LEU A 198 -15.46 26.95 26.65
CA LEU A 198 -14.83 25.64 26.88
C LEU A 198 -15.50 24.55 26.05
N ALA A 199 -16.83 24.54 25.98
CA ALA A 199 -17.58 23.63 25.11
C ALA A 199 -17.16 23.80 23.64
N GLY A 200 -17.06 25.05 23.16
CA GLY A 200 -16.56 25.35 21.81
C GLY A 200 -15.11 24.88 21.57
N THR A 201 -14.23 24.98 22.57
CA THR A 201 -12.86 24.43 22.44
C THR A 201 -12.83 22.91 22.41
N VAL A 202 -13.68 22.24 23.19
CA VAL A 202 -13.79 20.77 23.20
C VAL A 202 -14.29 20.26 21.85
N GLU A 203 -15.32 20.89 21.28
CA GLU A 203 -15.82 20.52 19.94
C GLU A 203 -14.76 20.73 18.85
N ARG A 204 -13.98 21.82 18.91
CA ARG A 204 -12.87 22.05 17.98
C ARG A 204 -11.80 20.97 18.09
N LEU A 205 -11.38 20.63 19.31
CA LEU A 205 -10.38 19.58 19.54
C LEU A 205 -10.88 18.20 19.10
N ARG A 206 -12.18 17.91 19.26
CA ARG A 206 -12.79 16.68 18.72
C ARG A 206 -12.72 16.63 17.20
N ALA A 207 -13.08 17.72 16.52
CA ALA A 207 -12.98 17.80 15.07
C ALA A 207 -11.53 17.68 14.56
N GLU A 208 -10.57 18.28 15.26
CA GLU A 208 -9.13 18.13 14.98
C GLU A 208 -8.66 16.67 15.19
N LEU A 209 -9.11 16.01 16.27
CA LEU A 209 -8.81 14.61 16.54
C LEU A 209 -9.39 13.68 15.46
N GLU A 210 -10.63 13.90 15.04
CA GLU A 210 -11.25 13.14 13.95
C GLU A 210 -10.49 13.33 12.64
N THR A 211 -10.08 14.57 12.32
CA THR A 211 -9.31 14.88 11.12
C THR A 211 -7.95 14.19 11.12
N THR A 212 -7.20 14.29 12.22
CA THR A 212 -5.89 13.64 12.38
C THR A 212 -5.99 12.12 12.37
N THR A 213 -7.04 11.54 12.96
CA THR A 213 -7.31 10.10 12.91
C THR A 213 -7.61 9.64 11.48
N ALA A 214 -8.42 10.40 10.74
CA ALA A 214 -8.71 10.11 9.34
C ALA A 214 -7.47 10.27 8.44
N GLU A 215 -6.58 11.21 8.72
CA GLU A 215 -5.29 11.35 8.03
C GLU A 215 -4.35 10.19 8.33
N TRP A 216 -4.30 9.73 9.58
CA TRP A 216 -3.52 8.56 9.98
C TRP A 216 -3.99 7.30 9.26
N HIS A 217 -5.30 7.02 9.23
CA HIS A 217 -5.86 5.89 8.48
C HIS A 217 -5.53 5.96 6.99
N ARG A 218 -5.70 7.13 6.36
CA ARG A 218 -5.31 7.35 4.96
C ARG A 218 -3.81 7.14 4.73
N GLY A 219 -2.97 7.51 5.70
CA GLY A 219 -1.53 7.25 5.67
C GLY A 219 -1.20 5.76 5.71
N THR A 220 -1.84 5.01 6.61
CA THR A 220 -1.70 3.56 6.75
C THR A 220 -2.14 2.82 5.49
N GLU A 221 -3.30 3.17 4.91
CA GLU A 221 -3.78 2.59 3.65
C GLU A 221 -2.81 2.83 2.49
N ARG A 222 -2.21 4.02 2.40
CA ARG A 222 -1.18 4.33 1.38
C ARG A 222 0.09 3.51 1.58
N LEU A 223 0.52 3.31 2.82
CA LEU A 223 1.69 2.47 3.13
C LEU A 223 1.43 1.00 2.79
N GLU A 224 0.25 0.48 3.11
CA GLU A 224 -0.16 -0.87 2.74
C GLU A 224 -0.20 -1.04 1.21
N ALA A 225 -0.81 -0.09 0.49
CA ALA A 225 -0.84 -0.10 -0.98
C ALA A 225 0.58 -0.09 -1.58
N ALA A 226 1.46 0.81 -1.11
CA ALA A 226 2.85 0.89 -1.56
C ALA A 226 3.63 -0.38 -1.23
N SER A 227 3.41 -0.99 -0.07
CA SER A 227 4.02 -2.27 0.29
C SER A 227 3.57 -3.41 -0.62
N GLY A 228 2.29 -3.43 -1.00
CA GLY A 228 1.74 -4.39 -1.95
C GLY A 228 2.29 -4.21 -3.37
N GLU A 229 2.47 -2.96 -3.82
CA GLU A 229 3.15 -2.66 -5.09
C GLU A 229 4.61 -3.11 -5.06
N LEU A 230 5.34 -2.82 -3.99
CA LEU A 230 6.72 -3.27 -3.82
C LEU A 230 6.81 -4.80 -3.87
N ALA A 231 5.93 -5.52 -3.16
CA ALA A 231 5.88 -6.97 -3.20
C ALA A 231 5.67 -7.51 -4.64
N LYS A 232 4.75 -6.91 -5.41
CA LYS A 232 4.53 -7.26 -6.82
C LYS A 232 5.77 -7.01 -7.68
N THR A 233 6.45 -5.88 -7.49
CA THR A 233 7.68 -5.59 -8.27
C THR A 233 8.82 -6.54 -7.93
N VAL A 234 8.93 -6.99 -6.67
CA VAL A 234 9.91 -8.00 -6.24
C VAL A 234 9.60 -9.36 -6.87
N GLU A 235 8.32 -9.75 -6.93
CA GLU A 235 7.88 -10.98 -7.60
C GLU A 235 8.17 -10.93 -9.11
N GLN A 236 7.82 -9.82 -9.78
CA GLN A 236 8.14 -9.61 -11.21
C GLN A 236 9.65 -9.65 -11.47
N LEU A 237 10.47 -9.06 -10.60
CA LEU A 237 11.92 -9.12 -10.70
C LEU A 237 12.45 -10.55 -10.55
N ALA A 238 11.85 -11.34 -9.65
CA ALA A 238 12.20 -12.75 -9.48
C ALA A 238 11.85 -13.57 -10.74
N GLU A 239 10.66 -13.35 -11.32
CA GLU A 239 10.24 -14.00 -12.56
C GLU A 239 11.21 -13.67 -13.72
N VAL A 240 11.49 -12.38 -13.96
CA VAL A 240 12.45 -11.95 -14.98
C VAL A 240 13.84 -12.54 -14.76
N ARG A 241 14.30 -12.68 -13.52
CA ARG A 241 15.57 -13.36 -13.21
C ARG A 241 15.53 -14.84 -13.60
N THR A 242 14.43 -15.54 -13.35
CA THR A 242 14.30 -16.94 -13.78
C THR A 242 14.25 -17.07 -15.31
N GLU A 243 13.58 -16.17 -16.01
CA GLU A 243 13.58 -16.13 -17.48
C GLU A 243 14.96 -15.83 -18.06
N LEU A 244 15.68 -14.88 -17.45
CA LEU A 244 17.05 -14.56 -17.83
C LEU A 244 17.98 -15.78 -17.66
N GLU A 245 17.81 -16.55 -16.60
CA GLU A 245 18.62 -17.76 -16.40
C GLU A 245 18.27 -18.85 -17.41
N ARG A 246 16.97 -19.09 -17.67
CA ARG A 246 16.53 -20.02 -18.73
C ARG A 246 17.08 -19.64 -20.10
N THR A 247 17.04 -18.36 -20.46
CA THR A 247 17.57 -17.89 -21.75
C THR A 247 19.09 -18.01 -21.83
N ARG A 248 19.82 -17.80 -20.73
CA ARG A 248 21.27 -18.08 -20.67
C ARG A 248 21.58 -19.56 -20.85
N GLU A 249 20.84 -20.44 -20.19
CA GLU A 249 20.98 -21.89 -20.36
C GLU A 249 20.69 -22.33 -21.81
N GLN A 250 19.64 -21.77 -22.43
CA GLN A 250 19.33 -22.00 -23.84
C GLN A 250 20.47 -21.55 -24.76
N VAL A 251 20.99 -20.33 -24.58
CA VAL A 251 22.13 -19.82 -25.36
C VAL A 251 23.38 -20.69 -25.16
N ALA A 252 23.65 -21.13 -23.93
CA ALA A 252 24.76 -22.04 -23.64
C ALA A 252 24.54 -23.43 -24.27
N GLY A 253 23.30 -23.92 -24.32
CA GLY A 253 22.90 -25.12 -25.05
C GLY A 253 23.16 -24.99 -26.55
N SER A 254 22.61 -23.97 -27.21
CA SER A 254 22.79 -23.73 -28.65
C SER A 254 24.26 -23.50 -29.03
N ARG A 255 25.07 -22.86 -28.16
CA ARG A 255 26.52 -22.73 -28.38
C ARG A 255 27.24 -24.08 -28.34
N ARG A 256 26.88 -24.96 -27.41
CA ARG A 256 27.42 -26.33 -27.35
C ARG A 256 27.02 -27.13 -28.58
N GLU A 257 25.75 -27.08 -28.98
CA GLU A 257 25.26 -27.73 -30.19
C GLU A 257 25.99 -27.23 -31.45
N ALA A 258 26.17 -25.91 -31.58
CA ALA A 258 26.92 -25.33 -32.69
C ALA A 258 28.39 -25.79 -32.70
N HIS A 259 29.01 -25.93 -31.53
CA HIS A 259 30.37 -26.45 -31.41
C HIS A 259 30.45 -27.92 -31.82
N THR A 260 29.56 -28.78 -31.33
CA THR A 260 29.47 -30.18 -31.75
C THR A 260 29.21 -30.30 -33.26
N LEU A 261 28.33 -29.46 -33.83
CA LEU A 261 28.10 -29.43 -35.27
C LEU A 261 29.35 -29.00 -36.05
N ALA A 262 30.13 -28.05 -35.54
CA ALA A 262 31.40 -27.66 -36.16
C ALA A 262 32.43 -28.81 -36.10
N GLU A 263 32.58 -29.49 -34.97
CA GLU A 263 33.45 -30.66 -34.83
C GLU A 263 33.04 -31.79 -35.78
N THR A 264 31.73 -32.09 -35.87
CA THR A 264 31.24 -33.12 -36.80
C THR A 264 31.46 -32.73 -38.26
N ARG A 265 31.27 -31.46 -38.62
CA ARG A 265 31.58 -30.92 -39.96
C ARG A 265 33.07 -31.09 -40.27
N ASP A 266 33.95 -30.72 -39.35
CA ASP A 266 35.40 -30.77 -39.57
C ASP A 266 35.88 -32.23 -39.67
N ALA A 267 35.32 -33.15 -38.87
CA ALA A 267 35.57 -34.58 -38.98
C ALA A 267 35.05 -35.17 -40.32
N LEU A 268 33.91 -34.71 -40.83
CA LEU A 268 33.39 -35.08 -42.14
C LEU A 268 34.27 -34.55 -43.27
N ALA A 269 34.73 -33.30 -43.17
CA ALA A 269 35.65 -32.69 -44.13
C ALA A 269 36.98 -33.45 -44.18
N GLY A 270 37.56 -33.79 -43.03
CA GLY A 270 38.77 -34.61 -42.94
C GLY A 270 38.59 -36.01 -43.54
N ARG A 271 37.46 -36.68 -43.28
CA ARG A 271 37.13 -37.96 -43.93
C ARG A 271 37.02 -37.84 -45.45
N LEU A 272 36.35 -36.79 -45.94
CA LEU A 272 36.21 -36.56 -47.37
C LEU A 272 37.57 -36.30 -48.05
N GLU A 273 38.46 -35.56 -47.39
CA GLU A 273 39.81 -35.31 -47.88
C GLU A 273 40.66 -36.59 -47.90
N ALA A 274 40.56 -37.43 -46.86
CA ALA A 274 41.20 -38.75 -46.83
C ALA A 274 40.72 -39.66 -47.96
N GLU A 275 39.40 -39.73 -48.21
CA GLU A 275 38.82 -40.49 -49.33
C GLU A 275 39.27 -39.96 -50.70
N ARG A 276 39.35 -38.64 -50.87
CA ARG A 276 39.92 -38.04 -52.08
C ARG A 276 41.40 -38.41 -52.25
N GLY A 277 42.17 -38.41 -51.17
CA GLY A 277 43.56 -38.87 -51.15
C GLY A 277 43.71 -40.34 -51.54
N HIS A 278 42.87 -41.22 -50.97
CA HIS A 278 42.83 -42.64 -51.33
C HIS A 278 42.46 -42.85 -52.80
N THR A 279 41.45 -42.13 -53.30
CA THR A 279 41.05 -42.19 -54.71
C THR A 279 42.16 -41.71 -55.63
N ALA A 280 42.85 -40.63 -55.29
CA ALA A 280 43.99 -40.13 -56.06
C ALA A 280 45.16 -41.14 -56.08
N GLN A 281 45.46 -41.76 -54.95
CA GLN A 281 46.47 -42.84 -54.87
C GLN A 281 46.07 -44.05 -55.70
N GLN A 282 44.80 -44.47 -55.66
CA GLN A 282 44.30 -45.57 -56.47
C GLN A 282 44.42 -45.26 -57.97
N ARG A 283 44.10 -44.03 -58.39
CA ARG A 283 44.31 -43.57 -59.78
C ARG A 283 45.78 -43.63 -60.18
N HIS A 284 46.68 -43.09 -59.35
CA HIS A 284 48.12 -43.15 -59.63
C HIS A 284 48.63 -44.59 -59.74
N ARG A 285 48.20 -45.49 -58.85
CA ARG A 285 48.53 -46.93 -58.93
C ARG A 285 48.00 -47.56 -60.21
N ALA A 286 46.79 -47.21 -60.64
CA ALA A 286 46.21 -47.68 -61.89
C ALA A 286 47.00 -47.16 -63.10
N GLU A 287 47.36 -45.88 -63.13
CA GLU A 287 48.21 -45.28 -64.18
C GLU A 287 49.61 -45.92 -64.23
N ASP A 288 50.23 -46.20 -63.08
CA ASP A 288 51.52 -46.88 -63.02
C ASP A 288 51.42 -48.33 -63.49
N ALA A 289 50.34 -49.03 -63.11
CA ALA A 289 50.07 -50.37 -63.58
C ALA A 289 49.83 -50.41 -65.10
N GLU A 290 49.11 -49.42 -65.65
CA GLU A 290 48.91 -49.26 -67.09
C GLU A 290 50.24 -49.00 -67.82
N LYS A 291 51.07 -48.07 -67.33
CA LYS A 291 52.42 -47.85 -67.88
C LYS A 291 53.30 -49.09 -67.79
N ALA A 292 53.22 -49.85 -66.70
CA ALA A 292 53.94 -51.11 -66.56
C ALA A 292 53.44 -52.16 -67.55
N ALA A 293 52.13 -52.26 -67.76
CA ALA A 293 51.52 -53.12 -68.76
C ALA A 293 51.98 -52.74 -70.17
N SER A 294 51.92 -51.46 -70.56
CA SER A 294 52.40 -50.99 -71.87
C SER A 294 53.90 -51.24 -72.08
N ARG A 295 54.74 -51.10 -71.04
CA ARG A 295 56.17 -51.48 -71.11
C ARG A 295 56.35 -52.99 -71.28
N ALA A 296 55.57 -53.80 -70.57
CA ALA A 296 55.60 -55.25 -70.71
C ALA A 296 55.17 -55.68 -72.11
N GLU A 297 54.10 -55.10 -72.65
CA GLU A 297 53.65 -55.30 -74.04
C GLU A 297 54.73 -54.89 -75.04
N GLY A 298 55.35 -53.72 -74.87
CA GLY A 298 56.47 -53.29 -75.71
C GLY A 298 57.67 -54.23 -75.63
N THR A 299 57.96 -54.79 -74.45
CA THR A 299 59.02 -55.80 -74.26
C THR A 299 58.67 -57.11 -74.95
N ILE A 300 57.42 -57.58 -74.83
CA ILE A 300 56.93 -58.77 -75.53
C ILE A 300 57.05 -58.58 -77.04
N GLU A 301 56.66 -57.43 -77.57
CA GLU A 301 56.75 -57.14 -79.01
C GLU A 301 58.21 -57.08 -79.49
N HIS A 302 59.10 -56.46 -78.70
CA HIS A 302 60.53 -56.47 -78.97
C HIS A 302 61.10 -57.90 -79.00
N LEU A 303 60.80 -58.73 -77.99
CA LEU A 303 61.22 -60.13 -77.92
C LEU A 303 60.65 -60.98 -79.07
N ARG A 304 59.41 -60.70 -79.52
CA ARG A 304 58.84 -61.33 -80.73
C ARG A 304 59.63 -60.94 -81.98
N GLY A 305 60.03 -59.67 -82.09
CA GLY A 305 60.91 -59.19 -83.14
C GLY A 305 62.27 -59.89 -83.14
N GLU A 306 62.91 -60.01 -81.98
CA GLU A 306 64.18 -60.74 -81.83
C GLU A 306 64.03 -62.22 -82.19
N LEU A 307 62.95 -62.88 -81.75
CA LEU A 307 62.68 -64.28 -82.10
C LEU A 307 62.45 -64.47 -83.60
N ALA A 308 61.74 -63.57 -84.25
CA ALA A 308 61.54 -63.59 -85.70
C ALA A 308 62.86 -63.40 -86.46
N ALA A 309 63.70 -62.45 -86.02
CA ALA A 309 65.03 -62.23 -86.58
C ALA A 309 65.94 -63.46 -86.39
N ALA A 310 65.92 -64.07 -85.21
CA ALA A 310 66.68 -65.29 -84.92
C ALA A 310 66.22 -66.48 -85.79
N ARG A 311 64.91 -66.62 -86.04
CA ARG A 311 64.38 -67.63 -86.98
C ARG A 311 64.84 -67.38 -88.41
N ALA A 312 64.77 -66.14 -88.90
CA ALA A 312 65.25 -65.79 -90.24
C ALA A 312 66.76 -66.04 -90.41
N ALA A 313 67.56 -65.71 -89.38
CA ALA A 313 69.00 -66.01 -89.38
C ALA A 313 69.27 -67.52 -89.39
N ASN A 314 68.51 -68.32 -88.65
CA ASN A 314 68.64 -69.77 -88.65
C ASN A 314 68.25 -70.38 -90.00
N GLU A 315 67.17 -69.91 -90.63
CA GLU A 315 66.80 -70.30 -92.01
C GLU A 315 67.91 -69.95 -93.00
N GLN A 316 68.51 -68.77 -92.89
CA GLN A 316 69.65 -68.38 -93.72
C GLN A 316 70.87 -69.29 -93.50
N HIS A 317 71.19 -69.65 -92.24
CA HIS A 317 72.25 -70.61 -91.94
C HIS A 317 71.95 -72.01 -92.49
N GLN A 318 70.70 -72.46 -92.45
CA GLN A 318 70.30 -73.73 -93.06
C GLN A 318 70.45 -73.70 -94.58
N GLN A 319 70.07 -72.60 -95.24
CA GLN A 319 70.28 -72.40 -96.67
C GLN A 319 71.78 -72.41 -97.01
N GLN A 320 72.61 -71.69 -96.25
CA GLN A 320 74.07 -71.71 -96.41
C GLN A 320 74.66 -73.11 -96.22
N ALA A 321 74.17 -73.87 -95.23
CA ALA A 321 74.60 -75.25 -95.01
C ALA A 321 74.18 -76.18 -96.16
N MET A 322 72.99 -75.99 -96.73
CA MET A 322 72.55 -76.72 -97.93
C MET A 322 73.41 -76.37 -99.15
N GLN A 323 73.73 -75.08 -99.34
CA GLN A 323 74.63 -74.61 -100.39
C GLN A 323 76.02 -75.25 -100.25
N ALA A 324 76.61 -75.19 -99.05
CA ALA A 324 77.92 -75.77 -98.77
C ALA A 324 77.95 -77.30 -98.97
N ARG A 325 76.85 -78.01 -98.68
CA ARG A 325 76.72 -79.44 -98.98
C ARG A 325 76.66 -79.73 -100.48
N ALA A 326 75.97 -78.89 -101.25
CA ALA A 326 75.92 -78.99 -102.71
C ALA A 326 77.30 -78.71 -103.35
N ASP A 327 78.01 -77.70 -102.85
CA ASP A 327 79.37 -77.36 -103.27
C ASP A 327 80.35 -78.49 -102.94
N LEU A 328 80.23 -79.10 -101.74
CA LEU A 328 81.02 -80.26 -101.34
C LEU A 328 80.76 -81.46 -102.26
N ALA A 329 79.49 -81.77 -102.56
CA ALA A 329 79.13 -82.85 -103.48
C ALA A 329 79.74 -82.63 -104.88
N THR A 330 79.69 -81.38 -105.36
CA THR A 330 80.26 -80.98 -106.65
C THR A 330 81.78 -81.12 -106.66
N ALA A 331 82.47 -80.64 -105.62
CA ALA A 331 83.92 -80.81 -105.48
C ALA A 331 84.32 -82.31 -105.41
N THR A 332 83.52 -83.14 -104.73
CA THR A 332 83.77 -84.58 -104.63
C THR A 332 83.63 -85.28 -105.98
N ALA A 333 82.64 -84.89 -106.78
CA ALA A 333 82.45 -85.37 -108.15
C ALA A 333 83.61 -84.96 -109.07
N HIS A 334 84.09 -83.71 -108.97
CA HIS A 334 85.28 -83.26 -109.71
C HIS A 334 86.54 -84.04 -109.33
N LEU A 335 86.72 -84.36 -108.04
CA LEU A 335 87.85 -85.14 -107.56
C LEU A 335 87.82 -86.59 -108.08
N ALA A 336 86.64 -87.20 -108.15
CA ALA A 336 86.45 -88.52 -108.73
C ALA A 336 86.76 -88.53 -110.24
N ALA A 337 86.25 -87.55 -110.99
CA ALA A 337 86.53 -87.38 -112.42
C ALA A 337 88.03 -87.17 -112.69
N ALA A 338 88.72 -86.39 -111.84
CA ALA A 338 90.16 -86.18 -111.94
C ALA A 338 90.97 -87.47 -111.68
N ARG A 339 90.54 -88.31 -110.73
CA ARG A 339 91.17 -89.62 -110.46
C ARG A 339 91.00 -90.59 -111.63
N ASP A 340 89.81 -90.66 -112.22
CA ASP A 340 89.57 -91.49 -113.41
C ASP A 340 90.37 -91.01 -114.63
N HIS A 341 90.58 -89.70 -114.76
CA HIS A 341 91.42 -89.14 -115.80
C HIS A 341 92.90 -89.51 -115.59
N ALA A 342 93.41 -89.39 -114.36
CA ALA A 342 94.78 -89.78 -114.01
C ALA A 342 95.02 -91.31 -114.16
N ALA A 343 94.02 -92.14 -113.91
CA ALA A 343 94.10 -93.59 -114.12
C ALA A 343 94.21 -93.94 -115.62
N ARG A 344 93.45 -93.25 -116.47
CA ARG A 344 93.54 -93.40 -117.94
C ARG A 344 94.89 -92.96 -118.50
N GLU A 345 95.41 -91.83 -118.02
CA GLU A 345 96.76 -91.33 -118.36
C GLU A 345 97.86 -92.34 -117.97
N LYS A 346 97.76 -92.94 -116.78
CA LYS A 346 98.71 -93.98 -116.33
C LYS A 346 98.65 -95.24 -117.19
N ALA A 347 97.47 -95.68 -117.61
CA ALA A 347 97.32 -96.82 -118.50
C ALA A 347 97.99 -96.56 -119.86
N HIS A 348 97.74 -95.39 -120.46
CA HIS A 348 98.41 -94.99 -121.72
C HIS A 348 99.92 -94.80 -121.58
N ALA A 349 100.40 -94.30 -120.43
CA ALA A 349 101.84 -94.19 -120.18
C ALA A 349 102.51 -95.57 -120.03
N ALA A 350 101.83 -96.54 -119.39
CA ALA A 350 102.31 -97.91 -119.27
C ALA A 350 102.38 -98.61 -120.64
N GLU A 351 101.40 -98.38 -121.50
CA GLU A 351 101.34 -98.90 -122.87
C GLU A 351 102.50 -98.35 -123.73
N ARG A 352 102.77 -97.03 -123.69
CA ARG A 352 103.92 -96.42 -124.39
C ARG A 352 105.27 -96.99 -123.93
N LEU A 353 105.41 -97.28 -122.63
CA LEU A 353 106.62 -97.88 -122.07
C LEU A 353 106.80 -99.35 -122.49
N ALA A 354 105.72 -100.10 -122.68
CA ALA A 354 105.78 -101.46 -123.20
C ALA A 354 106.23 -101.47 -124.67
N ASP A 355 105.68 -100.59 -125.50
CA ASP A 355 106.08 -100.43 -126.91
C ASP A 355 107.55 -100.02 -127.04
N GLN A 356 108.02 -99.12 -126.18
CA GLN A 356 109.40 -98.64 -126.20
C GLN A 356 110.40 -99.76 -125.80
N ARG A 357 110.04 -100.62 -124.84
CA ARG A 357 110.83 -101.80 -124.46
C ARG A 357 110.92 -102.82 -125.61
N GLN A 358 109.82 -103.01 -126.33
CA GLN A 358 109.77 -103.91 -127.48
C GLN A 358 110.63 -103.41 -128.65
N GLN A 359 110.71 -102.08 -128.84
CA GLN A 359 111.61 -101.45 -129.81
C GLN A 359 113.09 -101.57 -129.43
N THR A 360 113.44 -101.47 -128.14
CA THR A 360 114.83 -101.68 -127.69
C THR A 360 115.28 -103.12 -127.84
N GLU A 361 114.42 -104.10 -127.52
CA GLU A 361 114.76 -105.52 -127.72
C GLU A 361 114.96 -105.89 -129.20
N THR A 362 114.22 -105.24 -130.11
CA THR A 362 114.43 -105.43 -131.56
C THR A 362 115.70 -104.74 -132.06
N ALA A 363 116.04 -103.56 -131.51
CA ALA A 363 117.30 -102.88 -131.80
C ALA A 363 118.53 -103.66 -131.29
N ASP A 364 118.45 -104.27 -130.11
CA ASP A 364 119.53 -105.08 -129.54
C ASP A 364 119.77 -106.36 -130.35
N ARG A 365 118.70 -107.04 -130.80
CA ARG A 365 118.82 -108.20 -131.70
C ARG A 365 119.44 -107.85 -133.05
N LEU A 366 119.20 -106.62 -133.55
CA LEU A 366 119.85 -106.10 -134.76
C LEU A 366 121.31 -105.74 -134.52
N ALA A 367 121.63 -105.17 -133.35
CA ALA A 367 123.00 -104.82 -132.97
C ALA A 367 123.89 -106.05 -132.76
N ASP A 368 123.35 -107.13 -132.18
CA ASP A 368 124.08 -108.39 -132.03
C ASP A 368 124.35 -109.04 -133.40
N ARG A 369 123.36 -109.03 -134.29
CA ARG A 369 123.50 -109.54 -135.67
C ARG A 369 124.57 -108.77 -136.47
N LEU A 370 124.64 -107.44 -136.31
CA LEU A 370 125.66 -106.60 -136.95
C LEU A 370 127.06 -106.75 -136.33
N ARG A 371 127.18 -107.11 -135.04
CA ARG A 371 128.47 -107.43 -134.41
C ARG A 371 129.04 -108.76 -134.89
N ASP A 372 128.19 -109.76 -135.12
CA ASP A 372 128.61 -111.02 -135.72
C ASP A 372 129.09 -110.85 -137.17
N GLU A 373 128.45 -109.96 -137.94
CA GLU A 373 128.87 -109.62 -139.32
C GLU A 373 130.18 -108.82 -139.36
N LEU A 374 130.39 -107.87 -138.45
CA LEU A 374 131.64 -107.10 -138.35
C LEU A 374 132.83 -107.95 -137.93
N THR A 375 132.62 -108.97 -137.11
CA THR A 375 133.68 -109.89 -136.68
C THR A 375 134.17 -110.75 -137.85
N ARG A 376 133.23 -111.26 -138.66
CA ARG A 376 133.54 -112.03 -139.89
C ARG A 376 134.21 -111.18 -140.99
N LEU A 377 133.92 -109.88 -141.05
CA LEU A 377 134.56 -108.96 -142.00
C LEU A 377 136.00 -108.59 -141.59
N ARG A 378 136.26 -108.46 -140.27
CA ARG A 378 137.61 -108.21 -139.75
C ARG A 378 138.57 -109.39 -139.95
N GLU A 379 138.06 -110.62 -139.83
CA GLU A 379 138.84 -111.84 -140.10
C GLU A 379 139.25 -111.99 -141.58
N ARG A 380 138.47 -111.43 -142.53
CA ARG A 380 138.84 -111.39 -143.96
C ARG A 380 139.81 -110.26 -144.31
N HIS A 381 139.60 -109.07 -143.74
CA HIS A 381 140.40 -107.90 -144.10
C HIS A 381 141.83 -107.93 -143.51
N ASN A 382 142.03 -108.60 -142.37
CA ASN A 382 143.38 -108.79 -141.79
C ASN A 382 144.23 -109.82 -142.54
N ALA A 383 143.64 -110.73 -143.32
CA ALA A 383 144.38 -111.70 -144.13
C ALA A 383 144.88 -111.13 -145.47
N GLU A 384 144.33 -110.00 -145.94
CA GLU A 384 144.62 -109.40 -147.26
C GLU A 384 145.55 -108.16 -147.19
N LEU A 385 145.88 -107.65 -145.99
CA LEU A 385 146.63 -106.39 -145.83
C LEU A 385 148.10 -106.51 -145.40
N GLU A 386 148.62 -107.68 -145.02
CA GLU A 386 150.05 -107.83 -144.66
C GLU A 386 150.99 -108.18 -145.83
N ASP A 387 150.47 -108.55 -147.00
CA ASP A 387 151.30 -108.91 -148.18
C ASP A 387 151.61 -107.73 -149.13
N ALA A 388 151.03 -106.54 -148.92
CA ALA A 388 151.10 -105.45 -149.91
C ALA A 388 151.79 -104.17 -149.47
N ARG A 389 152.28 -104.01 -148.23
CA ARG A 389 153.11 -102.83 -147.89
C ARG A 389 153.87 -102.98 -146.58
N LYS A 390 155.10 -103.48 -146.74
CA LYS A 390 156.26 -102.82 -146.11
C LYS A 390 156.15 -101.31 -146.34
N GLY A 391 156.18 -100.56 -145.24
CA GLY A 391 156.36 -99.11 -145.26
C GLY A 391 155.41 -98.35 -144.35
N THR A 392 155.54 -98.57 -143.04
CA THR A 392 155.61 -97.54 -141.98
C THR A 392 155.02 -96.15 -142.32
N GLY A 393 154.05 -95.57 -141.62
CA GLY A 393 153.42 -95.83 -140.33
C GLY A 393 152.35 -94.72 -140.11
N PRO A 394 151.39 -94.90 -139.18
CA PRO A 394 150.05 -94.36 -139.34
C PRO A 394 149.72 -93.09 -138.51
N PRO A 395 148.73 -92.29 -138.96
CA PRO A 395 147.98 -91.31 -138.17
C PRO A 395 146.64 -91.90 -137.67
N ALA A 396 146.17 -91.58 -136.45
CA ALA A 396 144.73 -91.58 -136.08
C ALA A 396 144.45 -91.26 -134.60
N GLN A 397 143.62 -90.22 -134.40
CA GLN A 397 142.41 -90.16 -133.57
C GLN A 397 142.28 -91.07 -132.32
N ARG A 398 141.90 -90.47 -131.17
CA ARG A 398 140.82 -90.99 -130.31
C ARG A 398 140.31 -89.93 -129.30
N PRO A 399 139.07 -90.08 -128.81
CA PRO A 399 138.17 -88.99 -128.45
C PRO A 399 137.66 -89.07 -127.00
N SER A 400 136.99 -88.02 -126.51
CA SER A 400 135.81 -88.15 -125.64
C SER A 400 135.12 -86.80 -125.50
N THR A 401 134.15 -86.58 -126.39
CA THR A 401 133.16 -85.51 -126.37
C THR A 401 132.13 -85.77 -125.27
N ARG A 402 131.82 -84.81 -124.38
CA ARG A 402 130.97 -83.61 -124.57
C ARG A 402 129.47 -83.88 -124.35
N ARG A 403 128.86 -82.91 -123.65
CA ARG A 403 127.46 -82.45 -123.61
C ARG A 403 126.62 -82.98 -122.42
N THR A 404 126.09 -82.17 -121.48
CA THR A 404 125.17 -81.00 -121.58
C THR A 404 123.84 -81.33 -122.29
N PRO A 405 122.73 -80.58 -122.11
CA PRO A 405 122.40 -79.53 -121.13
C PRO A 405 120.93 -79.59 -120.59
N THR A 406 120.54 -78.52 -119.87
CA THR A 406 119.21 -77.84 -119.92
C THR A 406 118.01 -78.55 -119.28
N SER A 407 117.02 -77.92 -118.61
CA SER A 407 116.67 -76.52 -118.34
C SER A 407 115.25 -76.50 -117.72
N LYS A 408 115.01 -75.64 -116.70
CA LYS A 408 113.76 -74.88 -116.39
C LYS A 408 112.45 -75.67 -116.15
N LYS A 409 111.47 -75.24 -115.35
CA LYS A 409 111.23 -74.03 -114.52
C LYS A 409 110.18 -74.40 -113.48
#